data_AF-A0A0G4LCC3-F1
#
_entry.id   AF-A0A0G4LCC3-F1
#
_cell.length_a   1.000
_cell.length_b   1.000
_cell.length_c   1.000
_cell.angle_alpha   90.00
_cell.angle_beta   90.00
_cell.angle_gamma   90.00
#
_symmetry.space_group_name_H-M   'P 1'
#
loop_
_entity.id
_entity.type
_entity.pdbx_description
1 polymer ?
#
loop_
_entity_poly.entity_id
_entity_poly.type
_entity_poly.pdbx_seq_one_letter_code
_entity_poly.pdbx_strand_id
1 'polypeptide(L)'
;MICLNSRQAAEDLLERRGSNYCDRPRFTLFEIMGWGLTLTFLRYGPRFSLHRRLFQTTFSRTNVRKFEFIQQHEARKTVRNLLQDPADWKDITLLMATSIIFRIAFGQEVVDKDSPYCAMSQAANYATTAGGTPGLSASIVSARLMSTLSASAPVILSAIERWQELWDRETTRLGPEKVRASGLFRHSGGVAWLVRRSVEVSIGNGKQCAYTRGVDHDSLKELHDFLQMCRDT
;
A
#
# COMPACT_ATOMS: atom_id res chain seq x y z
N MET A 1 12.43 -11.83 10.66
CA MET A 1 11.81 -11.83 9.32
C MET A 1 12.32 -13.04 8.55
N ILE A 2 11.44 -13.84 7.92
CA ILE A 2 11.80 -15.13 7.31
C ILE A 2 11.29 -15.13 5.86
N CYS A 3 12.16 -15.44 4.90
CA CYS A 3 11.79 -15.56 3.48
C CYS A 3 11.54 -17.02 3.09
N LEU A 4 10.40 -17.26 2.44
CA LEU A 4 10.06 -18.57 1.86
C LEU A 4 10.46 -18.54 0.39
N ASN A 5 11.55 -19.21 0.03
CA ASN A 5 12.13 -19.20 -1.32
C ASN A 5 11.92 -20.51 -2.09
N SER A 6 11.18 -21.46 -1.53
CA SER A 6 10.86 -22.74 -2.16
C SER A 6 9.38 -23.04 -2.04
N ARG A 7 8.85 -23.77 -3.03
CA ARG A 7 7.46 -24.25 -3.03
C ARG A 7 7.17 -25.07 -1.77
N GLN A 8 8.06 -25.98 -1.42
CA GLN A 8 7.91 -26.85 -0.26
C GLN A 8 7.79 -26.05 1.04
N ALA A 9 8.65 -25.05 1.26
CA ALA A 9 8.58 -24.19 2.44
C ALA A 9 7.26 -23.39 2.47
N ALA A 10 6.78 -22.92 1.32
CA ALA A 10 5.50 -22.20 1.22
C ALA A 10 4.30 -23.11 1.54
N GLU A 11 4.24 -24.32 1.00
CA GLU A 11 3.19 -25.30 1.30
C GLU A 11 3.21 -25.71 2.79
N ASP A 12 4.40 -26.02 3.33
CA ASP A 12 4.53 -26.47 4.71
C ASP A 12 4.15 -25.40 5.74
N LEU A 13 4.39 -24.12 5.45
CA LEU A 13 4.12 -23.02 6.37
C LEU A 13 2.78 -22.33 6.11
N LEU A 14 2.46 -22.00 4.87
CA LEU A 14 1.26 -21.20 4.54
C LEU A 14 0.00 -22.05 4.39
N GLU A 15 0.13 -23.33 4.01
CA GLU A 15 -1.01 -24.23 3.82
C GLU A 15 -1.16 -25.19 4.99
N ARG A 16 -0.19 -26.09 5.20
CA ARG A 16 -0.25 -27.12 6.25
C ARG A 16 -0.29 -26.54 7.67
N ARG A 17 0.48 -25.48 7.90
CA ARG A 17 0.57 -24.77 9.19
C ARG A 17 -0.02 -23.36 9.12
N GLY A 18 -0.89 -23.10 8.14
CA GLY A 18 -1.39 -21.76 7.85
C GLY A 18 -2.04 -21.06 9.04
N SER A 19 -2.70 -21.80 9.94
CA SER A 19 -3.29 -21.24 11.16
C SER A 19 -2.27 -20.50 12.05
N ASN A 20 -1.01 -20.94 12.06
CA ASN A 20 0.04 -20.35 12.88
C ASN A 20 0.65 -19.09 12.24
N TYR A 21 0.51 -18.94 10.93
CA TYR A 21 1.16 -17.88 10.14
C TYR A 21 0.15 -17.00 9.38
N CYS A 22 -1.13 -17.06 9.76
CA CYS A 22 -2.19 -16.33 9.07
C CYS A 22 -2.36 -14.88 9.54
N ASP A 23 -1.68 -14.45 10.61
CA ASP A 23 -1.73 -13.06 11.09
C ASP A 23 -1.03 -12.10 10.11
N ARG A 24 -1.26 -10.81 10.30
CA ARG A 24 -0.59 -9.73 9.59
C ARG A 24 0.26 -8.93 10.57
N PRO A 25 1.47 -8.51 10.17
CA PRO A 25 2.21 -7.51 10.92
C PRO A 25 1.35 -6.25 11.08
N ARG A 26 1.58 -5.53 12.16
CA ARG A 26 0.92 -4.25 12.37
C ARG A 26 1.48 -3.22 11.39
N PHE A 27 0.65 -2.73 10.48
CA PHE A 27 1.06 -1.70 9.54
C PHE A 27 0.65 -0.30 10.03
N THR A 28 1.41 0.26 10.97
CA THR A 28 1.10 1.54 11.62
C THR A 28 0.77 2.67 10.63
N LEU A 29 1.47 2.73 9.51
CA LEU A 29 1.18 3.74 8.48
C LEU A 29 -0.19 3.51 7.82
N PHE A 30 -0.53 2.28 7.44
CA PHE A 30 -1.86 1.96 6.91
C PHE A 30 -2.96 2.18 7.95
N GLU A 31 -2.69 1.94 9.24
CA GLU A 31 -3.63 2.30 10.32
C GLU A 31 -3.88 3.80 10.39
N ILE A 32 -2.83 4.63 10.38
CA ILE A 32 -2.93 6.10 10.41
C ILE A 32 -3.67 6.62 9.18
N MET A 33 -3.50 5.98 8.02
CA MET A 33 -4.24 6.31 6.78
C MET A 33 -5.71 5.89 6.82
N GLY A 34 -6.17 5.22 7.88
CA GLY A 34 -7.54 4.71 8.01
C GLY A 34 -7.78 3.36 7.32
N TRP A 35 -6.73 2.70 6.86
CA TRP A 35 -6.80 1.44 6.09
C TRP A 35 -6.72 0.19 6.99
N GLY A 36 -6.57 0.35 8.30
CA GLY A 36 -6.43 -0.76 9.26
C GLY A 36 -7.65 -1.70 9.33
N LEU A 37 -8.80 -1.28 8.81
CA LEU A 37 -10.02 -2.10 8.72
C LEU A 37 -10.18 -2.83 7.39
N THR A 38 -9.33 -2.54 6.40
CA THR A 38 -9.35 -3.25 5.12
C THR A 38 -8.86 -4.68 5.35
N LEU A 39 -9.58 -5.67 4.80
CA LEU A 39 -9.30 -7.10 5.02
C LEU A 39 -7.84 -7.49 4.70
N THR A 40 -7.17 -6.77 3.80
CA THR A 40 -5.77 -6.99 3.42
C THR A 40 -4.77 -6.67 4.55
N PHE A 41 -5.09 -5.70 5.41
CA PHE A 41 -4.23 -5.24 6.51
C PHE A 41 -4.76 -5.64 7.90
N LEU A 42 -5.96 -6.20 7.95
CA LEU A 42 -6.62 -6.57 9.19
C LEU A 42 -5.93 -7.79 9.83
N ARG A 43 -5.50 -7.64 11.08
CA ARG A 43 -4.90 -8.70 11.89
C ARG A 43 -5.86 -9.85 12.14
N TYR A 44 -5.33 -11.06 12.26
CA TYR A 44 -6.11 -12.26 12.53
C TYR A 44 -6.85 -12.12 13.87
N GLY A 45 -8.11 -12.56 13.88
CA GLY A 45 -9.00 -12.44 15.02
C GLY A 45 -10.46 -12.41 14.60
N PRO A 46 -11.39 -12.17 15.55
CA PRO A 46 -12.83 -12.23 15.27
C PRO A 46 -13.28 -11.31 14.13
N ARG A 47 -12.70 -10.10 14.04
CA ARG A 47 -13.00 -9.13 12.97
C ARG A 47 -12.53 -9.63 11.60
N PHE A 48 -11.31 -10.18 11.51
CA PHE A 48 -10.81 -10.77 10.27
C PHE A 48 -11.69 -11.94 9.82
N SER A 49 -12.04 -12.84 10.74
CA SER A 49 -12.91 -13.98 10.44
C SER A 49 -14.29 -13.53 9.94
N LEU A 50 -14.86 -12.47 10.52
CA LEU A 50 -16.12 -11.88 10.06
C LEU A 50 -15.99 -11.31 8.64
N HIS A 51 -15.02 -10.42 8.41
CA HIS A 51 -14.80 -9.83 7.09
C HIS A 51 -14.55 -10.92 6.05
N ARG A 52 -13.65 -11.86 6.33
CA ARG A 52 -13.32 -12.95 5.41
C ARG A 52 -14.53 -13.82 5.10
N ARG A 53 -15.39 -14.12 6.09
CA ARG A 53 -16.64 -14.85 5.87
C ARG A 53 -17.56 -14.09 4.92
N LEU A 54 -17.76 -12.79 5.11
CA LEU A 54 -18.60 -11.97 4.23
C LEU A 54 -18.09 -11.99 2.78
N PHE A 55 -16.79 -11.80 2.58
CA PHE A 55 -16.16 -11.89 1.26
C PHE A 55 -16.28 -13.29 0.65
N GLN A 56 -15.95 -14.35 1.40
CA GLN A 56 -16.01 -15.73 0.91
C GLN A 56 -17.45 -16.16 0.57
N THR A 57 -18.44 -15.73 1.34
CA THR A 57 -19.85 -16.01 1.03
C THR A 57 -20.28 -15.27 -0.23
N THR A 58 -19.94 -13.97 -0.35
CA THR A 58 -20.38 -13.14 -1.48
C THR A 58 -19.70 -13.54 -2.78
N PHE A 59 -18.40 -13.81 -2.73
CA PHE A 59 -17.55 -14.15 -3.87
C PHE A 59 -17.25 -15.66 -3.94
N SER A 60 -18.13 -16.50 -3.39
CA SER A 60 -18.04 -17.94 -3.57
C SER A 60 -18.16 -18.31 -5.05
N ARG A 61 -17.64 -19.49 -5.43
CA ARG A 61 -17.69 -19.99 -6.82
C ARG A 61 -19.10 -19.95 -7.42
N THR A 62 -20.13 -20.18 -6.60
CA THR A 62 -21.53 -20.15 -7.02
C THR A 62 -22.07 -18.73 -7.06
N ASN A 63 -21.85 -17.93 -6.01
CA ASN A 63 -22.45 -16.62 -5.87
C ASN A 63 -21.83 -15.55 -6.77
N VAL A 64 -20.55 -15.69 -7.12
CA VAL A 64 -19.85 -14.72 -8.00
C VAL A 64 -20.46 -14.66 -9.40
N ARG A 65 -21.13 -15.74 -9.85
CA ARG A 65 -21.79 -15.81 -11.18
C ARG A 65 -22.86 -14.72 -11.37
N LYS A 66 -23.49 -14.25 -10.29
CA LYS A 66 -24.47 -13.15 -10.38
C LYS A 66 -23.85 -11.83 -10.88
N PHE A 67 -22.52 -11.68 -10.81
CA PHE A 67 -21.79 -10.52 -11.30
C PHE A 67 -21.20 -10.72 -12.69
N GLU A 68 -21.41 -11.89 -13.32
CA GLU A 68 -20.81 -12.21 -14.62
C GLU A 68 -21.29 -11.23 -15.71
N PHE A 69 -22.56 -10.85 -15.69
CA PHE A 69 -23.10 -9.89 -16.66
C PHE A 69 -22.40 -8.52 -16.58
N ILE A 70 -22.00 -8.08 -15.37
CA ILE A 70 -21.24 -6.84 -15.16
C ILE A 70 -19.87 -6.97 -15.81
N GLN A 71 -19.17 -8.07 -15.54
CA GLN A 71 -17.83 -8.33 -16.10
C GLN A 71 -17.88 -8.42 -17.63
N GLN A 72 -18.86 -9.13 -18.20
CA GLN A 72 -19.03 -9.24 -19.66
C GLN A 72 -19.33 -7.88 -20.30
N HIS A 73 -20.16 -7.05 -19.66
CA HIS A 73 -20.48 -5.72 -20.15
C HIS A 73 -19.23 -4.83 -20.18
N GLU A 74 -18.51 -4.73 -19.05
CA GLU A 74 -17.29 -3.91 -18.96
C GLU A 74 -16.17 -4.46 -19.87
N ALA A 75 -16.07 -5.77 -20.05
CA ALA A 75 -15.11 -6.37 -20.98
C ALA A 75 -15.38 -5.97 -22.43
N ARG A 76 -16.64 -6.03 -22.89
CA ARG A 76 -17.01 -5.60 -24.26
C ARG A 76 -16.74 -4.11 -24.47
N LYS A 77 -17.07 -3.27 -23.48
CA LYS A 77 -16.78 -1.83 -23.48
C LYS A 77 -15.27 -1.58 -23.57
N THR A 78 -14.49 -2.29 -22.76
CA THR A 78 -13.03 -2.19 -22.72
C THR A 78 -12.38 -2.56 -24.04
N VAL A 79 -12.78 -3.69 -24.64
CA VAL A 79 -12.27 -4.11 -25.97
C VAL A 79 -12.60 -3.06 -27.03
N ARG A 80 -13.82 -2.50 -27.02
CA ARG A 80 -14.19 -1.43 -27.96
C ARG A 80 -13.30 -0.20 -27.79
N ASN A 81 -13.08 0.25 -26.55
CA ASN A 81 -12.25 1.42 -26.27
C ASN A 81 -10.79 1.18 -26.68
N LEU A 82 -10.24 -0.02 -26.41
CA LEU A 82 -8.89 -0.39 -26.84
C LEU A 82 -8.72 -0.44 -28.36
N LEU A 83 -9.75 -0.86 -29.10
CA LEU A 83 -9.73 -0.85 -30.56
C LEU A 83 -9.76 0.57 -31.13
N GLN A 84 -10.35 1.51 -30.41
CA GLN A 84 -10.42 2.92 -30.81
C GLN A 84 -9.16 3.70 -30.46
N ASP A 85 -8.64 3.50 -29.24
CA ASP A 85 -7.41 4.16 -28.76
C ASP A 85 -6.57 3.18 -27.91
N PRO A 86 -5.70 2.38 -28.54
CA PRO A 86 -4.86 1.42 -27.83
C PRO A 86 -3.75 2.10 -27.01
N ALA A 87 -3.41 3.36 -27.28
CA ALA A 87 -2.39 4.07 -26.51
C ALA A 87 -2.86 4.37 -25.08
N ASP A 88 -4.17 4.53 -24.89
CA ASP A 88 -4.81 4.83 -23.61
C ASP A 88 -5.13 3.58 -22.75
N TRP A 89 -4.47 2.45 -23.01
CA TRP A 89 -4.79 1.17 -22.38
C TRP A 89 -4.79 1.19 -20.84
N LYS A 90 -3.97 2.04 -20.22
CA LYS A 90 -3.87 2.17 -18.75
C LYS A 90 -5.17 2.71 -18.16
N ASP A 91 -5.67 3.83 -18.69
CA ASP A 91 -6.89 4.46 -18.20
C ASP A 91 -8.10 3.63 -18.58
N ILE A 92 -8.09 3.00 -19.75
CA ILE A 92 -9.14 2.06 -20.16
C ILE A 92 -9.22 0.86 -19.21
N THR A 93 -8.08 0.27 -18.82
CA THR A 93 -8.04 -0.86 -17.89
C THR A 93 -8.44 -0.45 -16.46
N LEU A 94 -8.01 0.74 -16.03
CA LEU A 94 -8.42 1.31 -14.75
C LEU A 94 -9.93 1.56 -14.71
N LEU A 95 -10.50 2.12 -15.79
CA LEU A 95 -11.94 2.33 -15.92
C LEU A 95 -12.67 1.00 -15.81
N MET A 96 -12.24 -0.04 -16.52
CA MET A 96 -12.82 -1.38 -16.42
C MET A 96 -12.86 -1.89 -14.97
N ALA A 97 -11.71 -1.87 -14.29
CA ALA A 97 -11.61 -2.35 -12.91
C ALA A 97 -12.48 -1.52 -11.95
N THR A 98 -12.45 -0.19 -12.11
CA THR A 98 -13.24 0.74 -11.30
C THR A 98 -14.74 0.51 -11.53
N SER A 99 -15.21 0.44 -12.77
CA SER A 99 -16.61 0.15 -13.10
C SER A 99 -17.10 -1.15 -12.48
N ILE A 100 -16.32 -2.24 -12.59
CA ILE A 100 -16.70 -3.54 -12.02
C ILE A 100 -16.82 -3.44 -10.50
N ILE A 101 -15.79 -2.88 -9.83
CA ILE A 101 -15.77 -2.77 -8.37
C ILE A 101 -16.93 -1.90 -7.88
N PHE A 102 -17.16 -0.74 -8.50
CA PHE A 102 -18.20 0.19 -8.06
C PHE A 102 -19.61 -0.34 -8.29
N ARG A 103 -19.84 -1.04 -9.40
CA ARG A 103 -21.13 -1.68 -9.67
C ARG A 103 -21.41 -2.80 -8.66
N ILE A 104 -20.40 -3.59 -8.30
CA ILE A 104 -20.56 -4.71 -7.35
C ILE A 104 -20.68 -4.21 -5.91
N ALA A 105 -19.82 -3.31 -5.48
CA ALA A 105 -19.70 -2.90 -4.08
C ALA A 105 -20.69 -1.79 -3.69
N PHE A 106 -21.00 -0.88 -4.62
CA PHE A 106 -21.78 0.33 -4.33
C PHE A 106 -23.05 0.46 -5.20
N GLY A 107 -23.25 -0.44 -6.16
CA GLY A 107 -24.34 -0.34 -7.13
C GLY A 107 -24.24 0.89 -8.05
N GLN A 108 -23.05 1.49 -8.16
CA GLN A 108 -22.83 2.71 -8.94
C GLN A 108 -22.22 2.40 -10.30
N GLU A 109 -22.77 3.00 -11.34
CA GLU A 109 -22.23 2.89 -12.70
C GLU A 109 -21.17 3.97 -12.96
N VAL A 110 -20.05 3.57 -13.57
CA VAL A 110 -18.93 4.45 -13.92
C VAL A 110 -18.86 4.55 -15.44
N VAL A 111 -19.24 5.71 -15.96
CA VAL A 111 -19.50 5.90 -17.39
C VAL A 111 -18.21 6.16 -18.17
N ASP A 112 -17.35 7.03 -17.66
CA ASP A 112 -16.13 7.47 -18.33
C ASP A 112 -14.93 7.52 -17.38
N LYS A 113 -13.74 7.74 -17.97
CA LYS A 113 -12.46 7.82 -17.25
C LYS A 113 -12.29 9.10 -16.42
N ASP A 114 -13.06 10.15 -16.74
CA ASP A 114 -13.03 11.44 -16.05
C ASP A 114 -13.91 11.42 -14.79
N SER A 115 -14.62 10.31 -14.55
CA SER A 115 -15.40 10.07 -13.36
C SER A 115 -14.57 10.29 -12.08
N PRO A 116 -15.15 10.93 -11.05
CA PRO A 116 -14.47 11.09 -9.75
C PRO A 116 -14.09 9.75 -9.11
N TYR A 117 -14.77 8.65 -9.48
CA TYR A 117 -14.44 7.31 -9.01
C TYR A 117 -13.14 6.78 -9.62
N CYS A 118 -12.84 7.10 -10.88
CA CYS A 118 -11.57 6.76 -11.51
C CYS A 118 -10.42 7.54 -10.89
N ALA A 119 -10.61 8.85 -10.64
CA ALA A 119 -9.64 9.66 -9.91
C ALA A 119 -9.40 9.11 -8.48
N MET A 120 -10.46 8.66 -7.79
CA MET A 120 -10.33 8.03 -6.48
C MET A 120 -9.57 6.69 -6.53
N SER A 121 -9.86 5.83 -7.52
CA SER A 121 -9.11 4.59 -7.75
C SER A 121 -7.63 4.86 -8.04
N GLN A 122 -7.32 5.87 -8.86
CA GLN A 122 -5.93 6.29 -9.11
C GLN A 122 -5.26 6.78 -7.83
N ALA A 123 -5.93 7.62 -7.04
CA ALA A 123 -5.40 8.13 -5.78
C ALA A 123 -5.13 7.00 -4.78
N ALA A 124 -6.04 6.02 -4.67
CA ALA A 124 -5.86 4.84 -3.82
C ALA A 124 -4.70 3.94 -4.31
N ASN A 125 -4.62 3.69 -5.62
CA ASN A 125 -3.52 2.94 -6.22
C ASN A 125 -2.19 3.64 -6.01
N TYR A 126 -2.14 4.95 -6.26
CA TYR A 126 -0.96 5.78 -6.03
C TYR A 126 -0.58 5.75 -4.56
N ALA A 127 -1.50 5.98 -3.62
CA ALA A 127 -1.22 5.92 -2.19
C ALA A 127 -0.62 4.57 -1.75
N THR A 128 -1.00 3.47 -2.39
CA THR A 128 -0.50 2.13 -2.08
C THR A 128 0.85 1.81 -2.74
N THR A 129 1.06 2.27 -3.99
CA THR A 129 2.20 1.85 -4.83
C THR A 129 3.29 2.91 -4.96
N ALA A 130 2.92 4.19 -4.98
CA ALA A 130 3.79 5.32 -5.34
C ALA A 130 3.65 6.54 -4.40
N GLY A 131 2.86 6.44 -3.32
CA GLY A 131 2.48 7.53 -2.42
C GLY A 131 3.59 8.04 -1.51
N GLY A 132 4.83 8.04 -1.96
CA GLY A 132 6.01 8.28 -1.13
C GLY A 132 6.17 7.15 -0.11
N THR A 133 6.07 7.49 1.17
CA THR A 133 6.39 6.60 2.30
C THR A 133 5.60 5.29 2.41
N PRO A 134 4.32 5.13 2.04
CA PRO A 134 3.67 3.82 2.01
C PRO A 134 4.28 2.87 0.97
N GLY A 135 4.65 3.39 -0.20
CA GLY A 135 5.40 2.63 -1.22
C GLY A 135 6.82 2.31 -0.75
N LEU A 136 7.52 3.29 -0.18
CA LEU A 136 8.89 3.13 0.32
C LEU A 136 8.96 2.27 1.59
N SER A 137 7.97 2.30 2.47
CA SER A 137 7.89 1.41 3.64
C SER A 137 7.56 -0.02 3.20
N ALA A 138 6.71 -0.20 2.19
CA ALA A 138 6.55 -1.50 1.54
C ALA A 138 7.87 -1.96 0.88
N SER A 139 8.63 -1.08 0.23
CA SER A 139 9.95 -1.38 -0.35
C SER A 139 11.03 -1.62 0.71
N ILE A 140 11.04 -0.91 1.84
CA ILE A 140 11.99 -1.11 2.95
C ILE A 140 11.64 -2.39 3.69
N VAL A 141 10.36 -2.67 3.91
CA VAL A 141 9.89 -3.95 4.43
C VAL A 141 10.30 -5.05 3.45
N SER A 142 10.14 -4.85 2.13
CA SER A 142 10.55 -5.81 1.09
C SER A 142 12.08 -5.98 0.99
N ALA A 143 12.87 -4.90 1.10
CA ALA A 143 14.34 -4.93 1.06
C ALA A 143 14.93 -5.49 2.36
N ARG A 144 14.27 -5.26 3.51
CA ARG A 144 14.56 -5.93 4.78
C ARG A 144 14.13 -7.40 4.76
N LEU A 145 13.03 -7.73 4.06
CA LEU A 145 12.60 -9.12 3.80
C LEU A 145 13.71 -9.84 3.06
N MET A 146 14.23 -9.23 1.98
CA MET A 146 15.18 -9.89 1.09
C MET A 146 16.66 -9.77 1.50
N SER A 147 17.00 -9.36 2.73
CA SER A 147 18.40 -9.13 3.19
C SER A 147 19.23 -8.21 2.28
N THR A 148 18.61 -7.51 1.33
CA THR A 148 19.27 -6.66 0.33
C THR A 148 19.32 -5.21 0.76
N LEU A 149 18.88 -4.87 1.98
CA LEU A 149 18.80 -3.48 2.44
C LEU A 149 20.15 -2.75 2.32
N SER A 150 21.27 -3.37 2.69
CA SER A 150 22.60 -2.75 2.52
C SER A 150 22.94 -2.47 1.05
N ALA A 151 22.61 -3.41 0.15
CA ALA A 151 22.85 -3.27 -1.28
C ALA A 151 21.87 -2.31 -1.99
N SER A 152 20.65 -2.16 -1.46
CA SER A 152 19.58 -1.34 -2.05
C SER A 152 19.42 0.03 -1.40
N ALA A 153 20.02 0.25 -0.21
CA ALA A 153 19.94 1.52 0.51
C ALA A 153 20.38 2.73 -0.32
N PRO A 154 21.48 2.70 -1.11
CA PRO A 154 21.86 3.86 -1.93
C PRO A 154 20.80 4.24 -2.96
N VAL A 155 20.15 3.25 -3.57
CA VAL A 155 19.07 3.43 -4.55
C VAL A 155 17.82 3.98 -3.87
N ILE A 156 17.47 3.43 -2.70
CA ILE A 156 16.30 3.88 -1.92
C ILE A 156 16.48 5.32 -1.44
N LEU A 157 17.68 5.67 -0.92
CA LEU A 157 18.00 7.03 -0.50
C LEU A 157 17.95 8.01 -1.67
N SER A 158 18.53 7.65 -2.82
CA SER A 158 18.47 8.47 -4.04
C SER A 158 17.03 8.68 -4.54
N ALA A 159 16.18 7.65 -4.44
CA ALA A 159 14.77 7.74 -4.80
C ALA A 159 13.98 8.64 -3.84
N ILE A 160 14.28 8.58 -2.53
CA ILE A 160 13.71 9.49 -1.53
C ILE A 160 14.10 10.93 -1.84
N GLU A 161 15.38 11.20 -2.10
CA GLU A 161 15.87 12.54 -2.42
C GLU A 161 15.23 13.11 -3.68
N ARG A 162 15.17 12.31 -4.75
CA ARG A 162 14.52 12.72 -6.00
C ARG A 162 13.03 12.98 -5.84
N TRP A 163 12.35 12.15 -5.05
CA TRP A 163 10.93 12.37 -4.75
C TRP A 163 10.73 13.65 -3.94
N GLN A 164 11.61 13.93 -2.97
CA GLN A 164 11.52 15.10 -2.11
C GLN A 164 11.74 16.40 -2.89
N GLU A 165 12.68 16.40 -3.85
CA GLU A 165 12.88 17.52 -4.77
C GLU A 165 11.65 17.79 -5.65
N LEU A 166 11.06 16.74 -6.22
CA LEU A 166 9.83 16.85 -7.03
C LEU A 166 8.65 17.35 -6.18
N TRP A 167 8.56 16.88 -4.95
CA TRP A 167 7.54 17.29 -3.99
C TRP A 167 7.64 18.77 -3.61
N ASP A 168 8.85 19.27 -3.33
CA ASP A 168 9.09 20.67 -3.00
C ASP A 168 8.76 21.60 -4.18
N ARG A 169 9.05 21.17 -5.41
CA ARG A 169 8.67 21.89 -6.63
C ARG A 169 7.15 21.99 -6.81
N GLU A 170 6.43 20.89 -6.64
CA GLU A 170 4.97 20.86 -6.81
C GLU A 170 4.22 21.60 -5.69
N THR A 171 4.67 21.49 -4.44
CA THR A 171 4.06 22.22 -3.33
C THR A 171 4.27 23.73 -3.43
N THR A 172 5.44 24.16 -3.91
CA THR A 172 5.70 25.58 -4.24
C THR A 172 4.75 26.09 -5.31
N ARG A 173 4.45 25.25 -6.33
CA ARG A 173 3.51 25.59 -7.41
C ARG A 173 2.05 25.66 -6.96
N LEU A 174 1.63 24.75 -6.07
CA LEU A 174 0.23 24.63 -5.63
C LEU A 174 -0.17 25.68 -4.58
N GLY A 175 0.79 26.20 -3.83
CA GLY A 175 0.56 27.17 -2.75
C GLY A 175 0.05 26.54 -1.45
N PRO A 176 0.32 27.17 -0.29
CA PRO A 176 0.16 26.55 1.03
C PRO A 176 -1.28 26.18 1.40
N GLU A 177 -2.28 26.87 0.87
CA GLU A 177 -3.70 26.57 1.16
C GLU A 177 -4.19 25.27 0.49
N LYS A 178 -3.83 25.05 -0.77
CA LYS A 178 -4.22 23.82 -1.51
C LYS A 178 -3.50 22.58 -0.97
N VAL A 179 -2.24 22.75 -0.54
CA VAL A 179 -1.46 21.69 0.11
C VAL A 179 -2.02 21.35 1.50
N ARG A 180 -2.54 22.33 2.26
CA ARG A 180 -3.20 22.08 3.56
C ARG A 180 -4.54 21.36 3.43
N ALA A 181 -5.28 21.58 2.35
CA ALA A 181 -6.59 20.96 2.10
C ALA A 181 -6.51 19.47 1.71
N SER A 182 -5.31 18.96 1.39
CA SER A 182 -5.11 17.63 0.82
C SER A 182 -4.52 16.64 1.84
N GLY A 183 -5.22 16.36 2.95
CA GLY A 183 -4.97 15.21 3.84
C GLY A 183 -3.50 14.74 4.02
N LEU A 184 -3.17 13.54 3.52
CA LEU A 184 -1.85 12.89 3.60
C LEU A 184 -0.69 13.77 3.07
N PHE A 185 -0.99 14.69 2.16
CA PHE A 185 -0.02 15.57 1.52
C PHE A 185 0.59 16.60 2.48
N ARG A 186 -0.05 16.93 3.61
CA ARG A 186 0.50 17.90 4.58
C ARG A 186 1.65 17.35 5.45
N HIS A 187 1.77 16.03 5.57
CA HIS A 187 2.78 15.38 6.42
C HIS A 187 3.87 14.66 5.61
N SER A 188 3.76 14.68 4.28
CA SER A 188 4.62 13.97 3.34
C SER A 188 6.12 14.22 3.56
N GLY A 189 6.53 15.47 3.85
CA GLY A 189 7.91 15.81 4.16
C GLY A 189 8.44 15.23 5.47
N GLY A 190 7.65 15.29 6.55
CA GLY A 190 8.03 14.71 7.84
C GLY A 190 8.09 13.17 7.80
N VAL A 191 7.23 12.58 6.97
CA VAL A 191 7.15 11.13 6.78
C VAL A 191 8.29 10.64 5.85
N ALA A 192 8.71 11.42 4.86
CA ALA A 192 9.90 11.13 4.06
C ALA A 192 11.19 11.24 4.87
N TRP A 193 11.31 12.25 5.72
CA TRP A 193 12.41 12.39 6.69
C TRP A 193 12.52 11.15 7.59
N LEU A 194 11.38 10.66 8.11
CA LEU A 194 11.34 9.49 8.98
C LEU A 194 11.84 8.22 8.26
N VAL A 195 11.44 8.04 6.99
CA VAL A 195 11.88 6.91 6.17
C VAL A 195 13.37 6.97 5.88
N ARG A 196 13.87 8.15 5.48
CA ARG A 196 15.30 8.39 5.25
C ARG A 196 16.11 8.04 6.49
N ARG A 197 15.74 8.58 7.65
CA ARG A 197 16.40 8.27 8.93
C ARG A 197 16.32 6.80 9.28
N SER A 198 15.18 6.14 9.01
CA SER A 198 15.04 4.70 9.23
C SER A 198 15.98 3.89 8.35
N VAL A 199 16.18 4.26 7.08
CA VAL A 199 17.15 3.61 6.18
C VAL A 199 18.59 3.86 6.65
N GLU A 200 18.95 5.11 6.94
CA GLU A 200 20.28 5.51 7.40
C GLU A 200 20.71 4.81 8.70
N VAL A 201 19.81 4.76 9.69
CA VAL A 201 20.08 4.07 10.96
C VAL A 201 20.17 2.54 10.78
N SER A 202 19.52 1.98 9.75
CA SER A 202 19.59 0.54 9.48
C SER A 202 20.88 0.09 8.82
N ILE A 203 21.59 1.02 8.16
CA ILE A 203 22.87 0.74 7.48
C ILE A 203 24.08 1.22 8.29
N GLY A 204 23.89 2.15 9.24
CA GLY A 204 24.93 2.62 10.15
C GLY A 204 25.10 1.70 11.36
N ASN A 205 26.36 1.40 11.73
CA ASN A 205 26.70 0.62 12.94
C ASN A 205 26.48 1.39 14.27
N GLY A 206 25.72 2.49 14.28
CA GLY A 206 25.64 3.45 15.38
C GLY A 206 24.29 3.50 16.09
N LYS A 207 24.32 3.31 17.42
CA LYS A 207 23.21 3.36 18.40
C LYS A 207 21.97 2.56 18.01
N GLN A 208 22.00 1.27 18.34
CA GLN A 208 20.81 0.41 18.34
C GLN A 208 19.76 0.95 19.33
N CYS A 209 18.80 1.72 18.84
CA CYS A 209 17.55 1.97 19.55
C CYS A 209 16.75 0.67 19.64
N ALA A 210 15.93 0.51 20.69
CA ALA A 210 15.00 -0.61 20.81
C ALA A 210 14.25 -0.83 19.49
N TYR A 211 13.67 0.24 18.91
CA TYR A 211 12.93 0.23 17.65
C TYR A 211 13.70 -0.28 16.41
N THR A 212 15.03 -0.30 16.47
CA THR A 212 15.90 -0.76 15.37
C THR A 212 16.37 -2.20 15.54
N ARG A 213 16.08 -2.84 16.68
CA ARG A 213 16.39 -4.25 16.93
C ARG A 213 15.43 -5.14 16.12
N GLY A 214 15.90 -6.31 15.68
CA GLY A 214 15.12 -7.27 14.88
C GLY A 214 14.03 -8.03 15.67
N VAL A 215 13.31 -7.32 16.54
CA VAL A 215 12.17 -7.77 17.34
C VAL A 215 10.96 -6.91 16.96
N ASP A 216 9.76 -7.43 17.13
CA ASP A 216 8.54 -6.66 16.84
C ASP A 216 8.36 -5.56 17.90
N HIS A 217 8.16 -4.32 17.45
CA HIS A 217 7.99 -3.14 18.31
C HIS A 217 6.54 -2.68 18.27
N ASP A 218 5.85 -2.80 19.40
CA ASP A 218 4.42 -2.52 19.51
C ASP A 218 4.12 -1.21 20.26
N SER A 219 5.14 -0.51 20.78
CA SER A 219 4.91 0.68 21.61
C SER A 219 5.15 2.00 20.89
N LEU A 220 4.22 2.94 21.07
CA LEU A 220 4.40 4.35 20.67
C LEU A 220 5.57 5.01 21.41
N LYS A 221 5.94 4.48 22.58
CA LYS A 221 7.09 4.94 23.35
C LYS A 221 8.41 4.64 22.64
N GLU A 222 8.59 3.42 22.13
CA GLU A 222 9.81 3.05 21.38
C GLU A 222 9.93 3.82 20.06
N LEU A 223 8.80 4.06 19.37
CA LEU A 223 8.79 4.95 18.21
C LEU A 223 9.14 6.39 18.60
N HIS A 224 8.60 6.90 19.71
CA HIS A 224 8.93 8.23 20.22
C HIS A 224 10.42 8.35 20.58
N ASP A 225 10.97 7.37 21.29
CA ASP A 225 12.38 7.33 21.70
C ASP A 225 13.31 7.23 20.47
N PHE A 226 12.91 6.50 19.43
CA PHE A 226 13.59 6.48 18.14
C PHE A 226 13.56 7.85 17.45
N LEU A 227 12.40 8.52 17.44
CA LEU A 227 12.26 9.86 16.86
C LEU A 227 13.12 10.90 17.59
N GLN A 228 13.24 10.81 18.92
CA GLN A 228 14.13 11.67 19.70
C GLN A 228 15.60 11.41 19.36
N MET A 229 16.02 10.14 19.33
CA MET A 229 17.38 9.77 18.92
C MET A 229 17.75 10.34 17.54
N CYS A 230 16.84 10.25 16.56
CA CYS A 230 17.07 10.78 15.22
C CYS A 230 17.07 12.31 15.11
N ARG A 231 16.54 13.02 16.12
CA ARG A 231 16.58 14.49 16.20
C ARG A 231 17.88 15.01 16.82
N ASP A 232 18.49 14.23 17.70
CA ASP A 232 19.71 14.60 18.44
C ASP A 232 21.02 14.28 17.66
N THR A 233 20.93 13.89 16.38
CA THR A 233 22.06 13.51 15.50
C THR A 233 22.08 14.32 14.22
#